data_AF-A0A9Q7BFF7-F1
#
_entry.id   AF-A0A9Q7BFF7-F1
#
_cell.length_a   1.000
_cell.length_b   1.000
_cell.length_c   1.000
_cell.angle_alpha   90.00
_cell.angle_beta   90.00
_cell.angle_gamma   90.00
#
_symmetry.space_group_name_H-M   'P 1'
#
loop_
_entity.id
_entity.type
_entity.pdbx_description
1 polymer ?
#
loop_
_entity_poly.entity_id
_entity_poly.type
_entity_poly.pdbx_seq_one_letter_code
_entity_poly.pdbx_strand_id
1 'polypeptide(L)'
;MNEQTEETLSEIPPLQKSRRNLSDLDSLIADSIGKMASYGEMHGPPKSNAAVGEPQSFEPPPQTIQAHPNTVDDKPERFQICLSGTVIIATKLEALKRRTTAGEITERALRSYLGMPPKI
;
A
#
# COMPACT_ATOMS: atom_id res chain seq x y z
N MET A 1 -56.73 -27.36 26.83
CA MET A 1 -56.39 -27.03 25.43
C MET A 1 -55.03 -26.40 25.50
N ASN A 2 -54.02 -27.13 25.05
CA ASN A 2 -52.62 -26.88 25.32
C ASN A 2 -51.93 -26.42 24.02
N GLU A 3 -51.17 -25.32 24.16
CA GLU A 3 -49.90 -24.97 23.51
C GLU A 3 -49.87 -24.70 21.99
N GLN A 4 -49.40 -23.50 21.65
CA GLN A 4 -48.42 -23.30 20.57
C GLN A 4 -47.75 -21.94 20.77
N THR A 5 -46.59 -21.99 21.43
CA THR A 5 -45.59 -20.92 21.54
C THR A 5 -44.98 -20.67 20.17
N GLU A 6 -45.13 -19.45 19.66
CA GLU A 6 -44.41 -18.94 18.50
C GLU A 6 -42.98 -18.59 18.91
N GLU A 7 -42.03 -19.50 18.65
CA GLU A 7 -40.60 -19.21 18.71
C GLU A 7 -39.93 -19.76 17.45
N THR A 8 -40.13 -19.09 16.31
CA THR A 8 -39.36 -19.31 15.08
C THR A 8 -37.99 -18.65 15.19
N LEU A 9 -37.14 -19.21 16.05
CA LEU A 9 -35.69 -19.04 15.96
C LEU A 9 -35.25 -19.64 14.63
N SER A 10 -34.86 -18.78 13.68
CA SER A 10 -34.15 -19.21 12.47
C SER A 10 -32.78 -19.75 12.89
N GLU A 11 -32.75 -21.03 13.25
CA GLU A 11 -31.54 -21.78 13.56
C GLU A 11 -30.74 -21.92 12.25
N ILE A 12 -29.69 -21.13 12.13
CA ILE A 12 -28.78 -21.20 10.98
C ILE A 12 -28.13 -22.59 11.02
N PRO A 13 -28.24 -23.41 9.95
CA PRO A 13 -27.62 -24.72 9.93
C PRO A 13 -26.10 -24.56 10.08
N PRO A 14 -25.44 -25.39 10.91
CA PRO A 14 -24.03 -25.24 11.19
C PRO A 14 -23.21 -25.37 9.88
N LEU A 15 -22.36 -24.37 9.62
CA LEU A 15 -21.46 -24.39 8.47
C LEU A 15 -20.52 -25.58 8.60
N GLN A 16 -20.45 -26.39 7.54
CA GLN A 16 -19.56 -27.53 7.49
C GLN A 16 -18.11 -27.05 7.66
N LYS A 17 -17.46 -27.53 8.73
CA LYS A 17 -16.04 -27.27 8.95
C LYS A 17 -15.28 -27.87 7.77
N SER A 18 -14.54 -27.03 7.06
CA SER A 18 -13.69 -27.45 5.95
C SER A 18 -12.79 -28.60 6.41
N ARG A 19 -13.03 -29.80 5.87
CA ARG A 19 -12.19 -31.00 6.08
C ARG A 19 -10.84 -30.92 5.35
N ARG A 20 -10.54 -29.78 4.70
CA ARG A 20 -9.25 -29.57 4.04
C ARG A 20 -8.15 -29.59 5.10
N ASN A 21 -7.33 -30.63 5.06
CA ASN A 21 -6.14 -30.74 5.90
C ASN A 21 -5.20 -29.58 5.55
N LEU A 22 -4.96 -28.68 6.50
CA LEU A 22 -4.05 -27.54 6.31
C LEU A 22 -2.60 -27.98 6.04
N SER A 23 -2.26 -29.24 6.35
CA SER A 23 -0.96 -29.83 6.02
C SER A 23 -0.70 -29.96 4.53
N ASP A 24 -1.76 -30.05 3.71
CA ASP A 24 -1.65 -30.16 2.25
C ASP A 24 -1.73 -28.79 1.56
N LEU A 25 -1.89 -27.71 2.34
CA LEU A 25 -1.94 -26.35 1.80
C LEU A 25 -0.60 -25.98 1.15
N ASP A 26 0.52 -26.35 1.76
CA ASP A 26 1.85 -26.07 1.23
C ASP A 26 2.12 -26.84 -0.08
N SER A 27 1.64 -28.09 -0.18
CA SER A 27 1.70 -28.88 -1.43
C SER A 27 0.86 -28.23 -2.53
N LEU A 28 -0.38 -27.84 -2.21
CA LEU A 28 -1.27 -27.15 -3.14
C LEU A 28 -0.71 -25.80 -3.60
N ILE A 29 -0.03 -25.06 -2.72
CA ILE A 29 0.65 -23.82 -3.07
C ILE A 29 1.85 -24.11 -3.99
N ALA A 30 2.65 -25.12 -3.67
CA ALA A 30 3.79 -25.51 -4.51
C ALA A 30 3.36 -25.97 -5.91
N ASP A 31 2.27 -26.73 -6.00
CA ASP A 31 1.68 -27.19 -7.27
C ASP A 31 1.02 -26.03 -8.03
N SER A 32 0.35 -25.09 -7.34
CA SER A 32 -0.36 -23.97 -7.98
C SER A 32 0.56 -22.83 -8.42
N ILE A 33 1.66 -22.57 -7.72
CA ILE A 33 2.62 -21.52 -8.07
C ILE A 33 3.62 -22.04 -9.12
N GLY A 34 3.73 -23.37 -9.25
CA GLY A 34 4.76 -24.02 -10.04
C GLY A 34 6.13 -23.86 -9.37
N LYS A 35 6.97 -24.90 -9.46
CA LYS A 35 8.40 -24.83 -9.12
C LYS A 35 9.04 -23.73 -9.99
N MET A 36 9.14 -22.52 -9.48
CA MET A 36 10.01 -21.52 -10.08
C MET A 36 11.43 -22.03 -9.95
N ALA A 37 11.93 -22.58 -11.05
CA ALA A 37 13.33 -22.87 -11.24
C ALA A 37 14.13 -21.61 -10.86
N SER A 38 15.12 -21.83 -10.00
CA SER A 38 16.32 -21.04 -9.78
C SER A 38 16.47 -19.87 -10.78
N TYR A 39 16.09 -18.65 -10.36
CA TYR A 39 16.80 -17.48 -10.84
C TYR A 39 18.15 -17.52 -10.12
N GLY A 40 19.19 -17.77 -10.91
CA GLY A 40 20.53 -18.07 -10.43
C GLY A 40 21.05 -17.08 -9.38
N GLU A 41 21.71 -17.64 -8.37
CA GLU A 41 23.11 -17.36 -8.11
C GLU A 41 23.59 -15.94 -8.52
N MET A 42 23.13 -14.90 -7.83
CA MET A 42 23.79 -13.58 -7.87
C MET A 42 23.97 -12.90 -6.51
N HIS A 43 23.60 -13.52 -5.39
CA HIS A 43 23.93 -12.97 -4.08
C HIS A 43 24.47 -14.06 -3.16
N GLY A 44 25.76 -13.92 -2.82
CA GLY A 44 26.51 -14.79 -1.93
C GLY A 44 25.97 -14.86 -0.48
N PRO A 45 26.63 -15.64 0.38
CA PRO A 45 26.02 -16.25 1.56
C PRO A 45 25.69 -15.27 2.70
N PRO A 46 24.71 -15.63 3.55
CA PRO A 46 24.17 -14.78 4.60
C PRO A 46 25.11 -14.75 5.81
N LYS A 47 25.31 -13.56 6.40
CA LYS A 47 25.69 -13.48 7.81
C LYS A 47 24.43 -13.25 8.63
N SER A 48 24.11 -14.30 9.37
CA SER A 48 23.26 -14.28 10.56
C SER A 48 23.66 -13.13 11.49
N ASN A 49 22.67 -12.39 12.00
CA ASN A 49 22.38 -12.38 13.43
C ASN A 49 21.05 -11.68 13.68
N ALA A 50 20.17 -12.42 14.35
CA ALA A 50 18.96 -11.91 14.96
C ALA A 50 19.29 -10.90 16.06
N ALA A 51 18.56 -9.80 16.12
CA ALA A 51 18.22 -9.13 17.37
C ALA A 51 16.98 -8.25 17.14
N VAL A 52 15.95 -8.53 17.92
CA VAL A 52 14.80 -7.67 18.20
C VAL A 52 15.31 -6.29 18.63
N GLY A 53 14.79 -5.22 18.02
CA GLY A 53 15.06 -3.85 18.45
C GLY A 53 14.16 -2.87 17.69
N GLU A 54 13.14 -2.36 18.39
CA GLU A 54 12.37 -1.11 18.27
C GLU A 54 12.02 -0.51 16.87
N PRO A 55 10.83 0.13 16.72
CA PRO A 55 10.51 0.83 15.49
C PRO A 55 11.45 2.03 15.35
N GLN A 56 12.41 1.94 14.44
CA GLN A 56 13.28 3.06 14.09
C GLN A 56 12.41 4.21 13.58
N SER A 57 12.33 5.26 14.38
CA SER A 57 11.93 6.60 13.95
C SER A 57 12.85 7.00 12.78
N PHE A 58 12.33 6.91 11.56
CA PHE A 58 12.99 7.47 10.39
C PHE A 58 12.83 8.99 10.44
N GLU A 59 13.73 9.66 11.19
CA GLU A 59 14.04 11.05 10.92
C GLU A 59 14.99 11.06 9.70
N PRO A 60 14.58 11.58 8.53
CA PRO A 60 15.50 11.65 7.40
C PRO A 60 16.61 12.65 7.72
N PRO A 61 17.89 12.31 7.50
CA PRO A 61 18.98 13.23 7.73
C PRO A 61 18.85 14.46 6.82
N PRO A 62 19.27 15.66 7.26
CA PRO A 62 19.26 16.85 6.43
C PRO A 62 20.16 16.62 5.22
N GLN A 63 19.56 16.58 4.03
CA GLN A 63 20.32 16.49 2.79
C GLN A 63 21.04 17.82 2.58
N THR A 64 22.36 17.79 2.70
CA THR A 64 23.23 18.92 2.36
C THR A 64 23.13 19.16 0.85
N ILE A 65 22.35 20.16 0.44
CA ILE A 65 22.20 20.55 -0.96
C ILE A 65 23.53 21.17 -1.41
N GLN A 66 24.37 20.40 -2.11
CA GLN A 66 25.43 20.99 -2.92
C GLN A 66 24.75 21.64 -4.13
N ALA A 67 24.67 22.98 -4.11
CA ALA A 67 24.15 23.76 -5.22
C ALA A 67 25.13 23.68 -6.39
N HIS A 68 24.97 22.65 -7.24
CA HIS A 68 25.62 22.63 -8.55
C HIS A 68 24.89 23.62 -9.46
N PRO A 69 25.61 24.56 -10.10
CA PRO A 69 24.99 25.57 -10.93
C PRO A 69 24.55 24.95 -12.27
N ASN A 70 23.26 25.08 -12.56
CA ASN A 70 22.69 25.17 -13.91
C ASN A 70 22.76 23.95 -14.84
N THR A 71 22.35 22.79 -14.36
CA THR A 71 21.59 21.88 -15.24
C THR A 71 20.20 21.76 -14.64
N VAL A 72 19.20 22.37 -15.27
CA VAL A 72 17.81 22.04 -14.96
C VAL A 72 17.67 20.58 -15.33
N ASP A 73 17.79 19.70 -14.33
CA ASP A 73 17.52 18.28 -14.52
C ASP A 73 16.05 18.19 -14.94
N ASP A 74 15.80 17.77 -16.18
CA ASP A 74 14.44 17.61 -16.72
C ASP A 74 13.67 16.49 -15.98
N LYS A 75 14.38 15.77 -15.10
CA LYS A 75 13.79 14.75 -14.26
C LYS A 75 12.78 15.37 -13.27
N PRO A 76 11.56 14.81 -13.17
CA PRO A 76 10.60 15.26 -12.18
C PRO A 76 11.11 15.01 -10.76
N GLU A 77 11.22 16.09 -9.99
CA GLU A 77 11.57 16.05 -8.58
C GLU A 77 10.41 15.47 -7.75
N ARG A 78 10.75 14.69 -6.73
CA ARG A 78 9.77 14.03 -5.85
C ARG A 78 9.83 14.63 -4.45
N PHE A 79 8.71 15.22 -4.04
CA PHE A 79 8.55 15.78 -2.71
C PHE A 79 7.62 14.92 -1.86
N GLN A 80 8.01 14.65 -0.62
CA GLN A 80 7.12 14.10 0.39
C GLN A 80 6.43 15.26 1.12
N ILE A 81 5.09 15.24 1.14
CA ILE A 81 4.29 16.26 1.82
C ILE A 81 3.41 15.61 2.89
N CYS A 82 3.34 16.24 4.06
CA CYS A 82 2.47 15.82 5.15
C CYS A 82 1.22 16.71 5.15
N LEU A 83 0.05 16.09 4.99
CA LEU A 83 -1.25 16.76 4.96
C LEU A 83 -2.18 16.13 6.01
N SER A 84 -3.20 16.87 6.44
CA SER A 84 -4.24 16.30 7.30
C SER A 84 -5.05 15.24 6.56
N GLY A 85 -5.58 14.25 7.31
CA GLY A 85 -6.34 13.14 6.73
C GLY A 85 -7.54 13.61 5.89
N THR A 86 -8.24 14.65 6.33
CA THR A 86 -9.36 15.25 5.59
C THR A 86 -8.94 15.76 4.22
N VAL A 87 -7.80 16.43 4.12
CA VAL A 87 -7.28 16.95 2.84
C VAL A 87 -6.88 15.79 1.93
N ILE A 88 -6.23 14.75 2.47
CA ILE A 88 -5.88 13.55 1.69
C ILE A 88 -7.12 12.89 1.10
N ILE A 89 -8.19 12.72 1.89
CA ILE A 89 -9.44 12.11 1.44
C ILE A 89 -10.11 12.97 0.37
N ALA A 90 -10.23 14.29 0.59
CA ALA A 90 -10.83 15.21 -0.36
C ALA A 90 -10.07 15.21 -1.71
N THR A 91 -8.73 15.26 -1.67
CA THR A 91 -7.88 15.21 -2.86
C THR A 91 -8.05 13.90 -3.63
N LYS A 92 -8.08 12.76 -2.93
CA LYS A 92 -8.32 11.45 -3.57
C LYS A 92 -9.71 11.36 -4.20
N LEU A 93 -10.74 11.85 -3.53
CA LEU A 93 -12.09 11.89 -4.07
C LEU A 93 -12.18 12.74 -5.34
N GLU A 94 -11.52 13.91 -5.34
CA GLU A 94 -11.50 14.80 -6.50
C GLU A 94 -10.72 14.20 -7.68
N ALA A 95 -9.60 13.51 -7.39
CA ALA A 95 -8.84 12.79 -8.39
C ALA A 95 -9.69 11.71 -9.09
N LEU A 96 -10.50 10.96 -8.32
CA LEU A 96 -11.41 9.96 -8.87
C LEU A 96 -12.49 10.58 -9.76
N LYS A 97 -13.12 11.68 -9.33
CA LYS A 97 -14.14 12.40 -10.14
C LYS A 97 -13.59 12.85 -11.49
N ARG A 98 -12.35 13.35 -11.51
CA ARG A 98 -11.69 13.86 -12.72
C ARG A 98 -10.91 12.80 -13.50
N ARG A 99 -10.91 11.53 -13.06
CA ARG A 99 -10.13 10.42 -13.65
C ARG A 99 -8.65 10.78 -13.81
N THR A 100 -8.08 11.39 -12.78
CA THR A 100 -6.69 11.88 -12.71
C THR A 100 -6.06 11.36 -11.42
N THR A 101 -4.78 11.67 -11.17
CA THR A 101 -4.08 11.25 -9.96
C THR A 101 -4.15 12.31 -8.86
N ALA A 102 -4.02 11.87 -7.60
CA ALA A 102 -3.90 12.80 -6.47
C ALA A 102 -2.68 13.73 -6.61
N GLY A 103 -1.60 13.25 -7.25
CA GLY A 103 -0.42 14.05 -7.57
C GLY A 103 -0.74 15.20 -8.52
N GLU A 104 -1.48 14.95 -9.60
CA GLU A 104 -1.90 15.98 -10.55
C GLU A 104 -2.87 17.02 -9.94
N ILE A 105 -3.78 16.58 -9.05
CA ILE A 105 -4.61 17.51 -8.28
C ILE A 105 -3.74 18.39 -7.38
N THR A 106 -2.78 17.79 -6.68
CA THR A 106 -1.87 18.50 -5.77
C THR A 106 -0.98 19.48 -6.54
N GLU A 107 -0.39 19.05 -7.65
CA GLU A 107 0.43 19.91 -8.52
C GLU A 107 -0.39 21.09 -9.05
N ARG A 108 -1.62 20.85 -9.54
CA ARG A 108 -2.52 21.92 -10.00
C ARG A 108 -2.81 22.93 -8.90
N ALA A 109 -3.08 22.47 -7.68
CA ALA A 109 -3.31 23.34 -6.54
C ALA A 109 -2.08 24.18 -6.20
N LEU A 110 -0.89 23.56 -6.16
CA LEU A 110 0.38 24.25 -5.92
C LEU A 110 0.69 25.29 -6.99
N ARG A 111 0.51 24.95 -8.27
CA ARG A 111 0.68 25.91 -9.38
C ARG A 111 -0.26 27.09 -9.26
N SER A 112 -1.54 26.84 -8.95
CA SER A 112 -2.54 27.89 -8.79
C SER A 112 -2.18 28.82 -7.63
N TYR A 113 -1.69 28.26 -6.50
CA TYR A 113 -1.23 29.03 -5.35
C TYR A 113 0.00 29.90 -5.68
N LEU A 114 0.92 29.39 -6.49
CA LEU A 114 2.13 30.09 -6.92
C LEU A 114 1.90 31.03 -8.13
N GLY A 115 0.68 31.13 -8.65
CA GLY A 115 0.38 31.92 -9.85
C GLY A 115 1.01 31.39 -11.14
N MET A 116 1.35 30.10 -11.18
CA MET A 116 1.95 29.45 -12.34
C MET A 116 0.89 28.92 -13.31
N PRO A 117 1.16 28.92 -14.63
CA PRO A 117 0.24 28.36 -15.61
C PRO A 117 0.07 26.84 -15.45
N PRO A 118 -1.08 26.29 -15.87
CA PRO A 118 -1.31 24.85 -15.85
C PRO A 118 -0.27 24.12 -16.69
N LYS A 119 0.07 22.89 -16.29
CA LYS A 119 0.94 22.01 -17.09
C LYS A 119 0.15 21.59 -18.33
N ILE A 120 0.73 21.82 -19.50
CA ILE A 120 0.20 21.37 -20.79
C ILE A 120 0.63 19.92 -21.00
#